data_AF-A0A1L3MS27-F1
#
_entry.id   AF-A0A1L3MS27-F1
#
_cell.length_a   1.000
_cell.length_b   1.000
_cell.length_c   1.000
_cell.angle_alpha   90.00
_cell.angle_beta   90.00
_cell.angle_gamma   90.00
#
_symmetry.space_group_name_H-M   'P 1'
#
loop_
_entity.id
_entity.type
_entity.pdbx_description
1 polymer ?
#
loop_
_entity_poly.entity_id
_entity_poly.type
_entity_poly.pdbx_seq_one_letter_code
_entity_poly.pdbx_strand_id
1 'polypeptide(L)' 'MKYDHTSFVNYNMNQLVLPLDLVILIPQNHLSTIVHEAVEKLDDALLFQPYKGGGRPSYHQ' A
#
# COMPACT_ATOMS: atom_id res chain seq x y z
N MET A 1 -8.13 -13.35 23.22
CA MET A 1 -8.57 -12.39 22.19
C MET A 1 -7.35 -12.10 21.34
N LYS A 2 -7.30 -12.59 20.10
CA LYS A 2 -6.08 -12.57 19.28
C LYS A 2 -5.98 -11.21 18.56
N TYR A 3 -4.87 -10.51 18.79
CA TYR A 3 -4.38 -9.28 18.13
C TYR A 3 -4.89 -7.94 18.69
N ASP A 4 -4.25 -7.50 19.79
CA ASP A 4 -4.40 -6.16 20.43
C ASP A 4 -3.35 -5.15 19.92
N HIS A 5 -2.75 -5.42 18.76
CA HIS A 5 -1.83 -4.49 18.12
C HIS A 5 -2.12 -4.43 16.63
N THR A 6 -1.90 -3.25 16.08
CA THR A 6 -2.02 -3.00 14.66
C THR A 6 -0.78 -3.52 13.94
N SER A 7 -0.93 -4.55 13.12
CA SER A 7 0.16 -5.11 12.31
C SER A 7 -0.03 -4.73 10.84
N PHE A 8 0.62 -3.64 10.42
CA PHE A 8 0.72 -3.28 9.01
C PHE A 8 1.96 -3.90 8.38
N VAL A 9 1.82 -4.35 7.13
CA VAL A 9 2.97 -4.61 6.28
C VAL A 9 3.17 -3.37 5.42
N ASN A 10 4.36 -2.77 5.48
CA ASN A 10 4.70 -1.67 4.58
C ASN A 10 4.64 -2.19 3.13
N TYR A 11 3.69 -1.68 2.37
CA TYR A 11 3.57 -2.01 0.96
C TYR A 11 4.62 -1.22 0.19
N ASN A 12 5.50 -1.93 -0.49
CA ASN A 12 6.53 -1.36 -1.34
C ASN A 12 6.34 -1.91 -2.75
N MET A 13 6.19 -1.01 -3.73
CA MET A 13 6.00 -1.41 -5.14
C MET A 13 7.31 -1.81 -5.83
N ASN A 14 8.46 -1.49 -5.24
CA ASN A 14 9.79 -1.76 -5.77
C ASN A 14 10.25 -3.21 -5.48
N GLN A 15 9.30 -4.14 -5.31
CA GLN A 15 9.57 -5.55 -4.99
C GLN A 15 9.93 -6.39 -6.21
N LEU A 16 9.95 -5.82 -7.42
CA LEU A 16 10.35 -6.52 -8.63
C LEU A 16 11.88 -6.50 -8.79
N VAL A 17 12.48 -7.68 -8.89
CA VAL A 17 13.88 -7.87 -9.31
C VAL A 17 13.89 -8.39 -10.74
N LEU A 18 13.51 -7.52 -11.68
CA LEU A 18 13.60 -7.74 -13.13
C LEU A 18 14.03 -6.41 -13.75
N PRO A 19 14.78 -6.40 -14.87
CA PRO A 19 15.20 -5.15 -15.52
C PRO A 19 14.04 -4.41 -16.22
N LEU A 20 12.78 -4.74 -15.91
CA LEU A 20 11.59 -4.16 -16.49
C LEU A 20 10.80 -3.42 -15.42
N ASP A 21 10.83 -2.11 -15.50
CA ASP A 21 9.93 -1.25 -14.74
C ASP A 21 8.55 -1.26 -15.42
N LEU A 22 7.55 -1.88 -14.79
CA LEU A 22 6.19 -1.97 -15.34
C LEU A 22 5.51 -0.60 -15.43
N VAL A 23 6.00 0.41 -14.71
CA VAL A 23 5.49 1.78 -14.78
C VAL A 23 5.62 2.35 -16.20
N ILE A 24 6.65 1.94 -16.97
CA ILE A 24 6.83 2.40 -18.35
C ILE A 24 5.70 1.98 -19.30
N LEU A 25 4.94 0.94 -18.92
CA LEU A 25 3.81 0.43 -19.71
C LEU A 25 2.52 1.23 -19.44
N ILE A 26 2.51 2.05 -18.39
CA ILE A 26 1.36 2.87 -18.02
C ILE A 26 1.41 4.18 -18.82
N PRO A 27 0.36 4.53 -19.57
CA PRO A 27 0.32 5.80 -20.31
C PRO A 27 0.49 7.00 -19.38
N GLN A 28 1.06 8.09 -19.91
CA GLN A 28 1.11 9.35 -19.19
C GLN A 28 -0.32 9.83 -18.86
N ASN A 29 -0.51 10.40 -17.66
CA ASN A 29 -1.81 10.88 -17.17
C ASN A 29 -2.88 9.78 -17.05
N HIS A 30 -2.50 8.51 -16.96
CA HIS A 30 -3.43 7.43 -16.69
C HIS A 30 -4.07 7.57 -15.30
N LEU A 31 -5.34 7.19 -15.19
CA LEU A 31 -6.14 7.31 -13.96
C LEU A 31 -5.45 6.65 -12.75
N SER A 32 -4.81 5.50 -12.95
CA SER A 32 -4.11 4.78 -11.87
C SER A 32 -2.97 5.58 -11.26
N THR A 33 -2.21 6.32 -12.08
CA THR A 33 -1.10 7.17 -11.60
C THR A 33 -1.64 8.36 -10.82
N ILE A 34 -2.74 8.95 -11.30
CA ILE A 34 -3.41 10.06 -10.59
C ILE A 34 -3.93 9.60 -9.23
N VAL A 35 -4.57 8.43 -9.17
CA VAL A 35 -5.05 7.85 -7.91
C VAL A 35 -3.88 7.50 -6.98
N HIS A 36 -2.82 6.90 -7.51
CA HIS A 36 -1.62 6.59 -6.74
C HIS A 36 -1.02 7.85 -6.11
N GLU A 37 -0.76 8.90 -6.90
CA GLU A 37 -0.25 10.17 -6.38
C GLU A 37 -1.17 10.84 -5.35
N ALA A 38 -2.48 10.69 -5.52
CA ALA A 38 -3.44 11.21 -4.55
C ALA A 38 -3.35 10.45 -3.21
N VAL A 39 -3.23 9.13 -3.26
CA VAL A 39 -3.08 8.28 -2.07
C VAL A 39 -1.76 8.56 -1.35
N GLU A 40 -0.64 8.67 -2.06
CA GLU A 40 0.69 8.97 -1.48
C GLU A 40 0.76 10.35 -0.80
N LYS A 41 -0.17 11.26 -1.10
CA LYS A 41 -0.27 12.61 -0.48
C LYS A 41 -1.18 12.65 0.75
N LEU A 42 -1.91 11.57 1.04
CA LEU A 42 -2.78 11.53 2.22
C LEU A 42 -1.96 11.45 3.50
N ASP A 43 -2.44 12.11 4.55
CA ASP A 43 -1.91 11.93 5.89
C ASP A 43 -2.36 10.57 6.44
N ASP A 44 -1.41 9.73 6.83
CA ASP A 44 -1.66 8.41 7.40
C ASP A 44 -2.61 8.47 8.62
N ALA A 45 -2.65 9.58 9.35
CA ALA A 45 -3.58 9.79 10.47
C ALA A 45 -5.06 9.62 10.05
N LEU A 46 -5.40 9.99 8.81
CA LEU A 46 -6.75 9.80 8.25
C LEU A 46 -7.11 8.33 8.06
N LEU A 47 -6.10 7.48 7.84
CA LEU A 47 -6.26 6.04 7.68
C LEU A 47 -6.24 5.31 9.03
N PHE A 48 -5.53 5.85 10.02
CA PHE A 48 -5.48 5.28 11.38
C PHE A 48 -6.69 5.63 12.25
N GLN A 49 -7.26 6.84 12.12
CA GLN A 49 -8.40 7.25 12.95
C GLN A 49 -9.60 6.29 12.97
N PRO A 50 -10.01 5.65 11.85
CA PRO A 50 -11.15 4.74 11.84
C PRO A 50 -10.71 3.27 12.02
N TYR A 51 -9.41 3.01 12.15
CA TYR A 51 -8.86 1.66 12.18
C TYR A 51 -9.09 1.02 13.54
N LYS A 52 -9.99 0.05 13.61
CA LYS A 52 -10.41 -0.59 14.87
C LYS A 52 -9.43 -1.65 15.40
N GLY A 53 -8.26 -1.81 14.77
CA GLY A 53 -7.31 -2.89 15.06
C GLY A 53 -7.55 -4.15 14.22
N GLY A 54 -6.67 -5.15 14.38
CA GLY A 54 -6.64 -6.36 13.56
C GLY A 54 -5.65 -6.26 12.39
N GLY A 55 -5.74 -7.20 11.45
CA GLY A 55 -4.84 -7.28 10.29
C GLY A 55 -4.86 -8.67 9.67
N ARG A 56 -4.49 -8.79 8.39
CA ARG A 56 -4.32 -10.11 7.78
C ARG A 56 -3.08 -10.79 8.40
N PRO A 57 -3.14 -12.07 8.77
CA PRO A 57 -1.92 -12.79 9.09
C PRO A 57 -0.96 -12.74 7.88
N SER A 58 0.35 -12.73 8.13
CA SER A 58 1.34 -12.83 7.06
C SER A 58 1.05 -14.07 6.22
N TYR A 59 1.20 -13.96 4.89
CA TYR A 59 0.82 -15.03 3.95
C TYR A 59 1.63 -16.33 4.13
N HIS A 60 2.70 -16.33 4.94
CA HIS A 60 3.51 -17.51 5.28
C HIS A 60 3.90 -17.55 6.78
N GLN A 61 2.93 -17.48 7.70
CA GLN A 61 3.20 -17.68 9.14
C GLN A 61 3.81 -19.07 9.42
#